data_AF-A0A3R6AE74-F1
#
_entry.id   AF-A0A3R6AE74-F1
#
_cell.length_a   1.000
_cell.length_b   1.000
_cell.length_c   1.000
_cell.angle_alpha   90.00
_cell.angle_beta   90.00
_cell.angle_gamma   90.00
#
_symmetry.space_group_name_H-M   'P 1'
#
loop_
_entity.id
_entity.type
_entity.pdbx_description
1 polymer ?
#
loop_
_entity_poly.entity_id
_entity_poly.type
_entity_poly.pdbx_seq_one_letter_code
_entity_poly.pdbx_strand_id
1 'polypeptide(L)' 'MKTLEELLQELGCEGSAFDSTGEFTKAGEKAYERLEHLLYDIESLTGKKVTPIIEELDRICNENY' A
#
# COMPACT_ATOMS: atom_id res chain seq x y z
N MET A 1 6.00 -13.05 -8.23
CA MET A 1 6.17 -11.86 -7.40
C MET A 1 4.94 -11.02 -7.62
N LYS A 2 4.23 -10.63 -6.57
CA LYS A 2 3.03 -9.79 -6.71
C LYS A 2 3.42 -8.32 -6.83
N THR A 3 2.68 -7.54 -7.60
CA THR A 3 2.81 -6.07 -7.63
C THR A 3 2.10 -5.44 -6.43
N LEU A 4 2.41 -4.18 -6.12
CA LEU A 4 1.66 -3.43 -5.12
C LEU A 4 0.18 -3.31 -5.50
N GLU A 5 -0.14 -3.14 -6.78
CA GLU A 5 -1.52 -3.12 -7.26
C GLU A 5 -2.27 -4.41 -6.95
N GLU A 6 -1.68 -5.57 -7.23
CA GLU A 6 -2.28 -6.87 -6.91
C GLU A 6 -2.50 -7.04 -5.40
N LEU A 7 -1.55 -6.57 -4.57
CA LEU A 7 -1.71 -6.59 -3.12
C LEU A 7 -2.88 -5.71 -2.65
N LEU A 8 -3.00 -4.49 -3.20
CA LEU A 8 -4.07 -3.57 -2.82
C LEU A 8 -5.45 -4.07 -3.27
N GLN A 9 -5.53 -4.73 -4.42
CA GLN A 9 -6.76 -5.41 -4.87
C GLN A 9 -7.18 -6.52 -3.91
N GLU A 10 -6.23 -7.32 -3.41
CA GLU A 10 -6.50 -8.33 -2.38
C GLU A 10 -6.96 -7.74 -1.04
N LEU A 11 -6.55 -6.50 -0.75
CA LEU A 11 -6.98 -5.72 0.43
C LEU A 11 -8.28 -4.93 0.21
N GLY A 12 -8.95 -5.16 -0.93
CA GLY A 12 -10.26 -4.60 -1.22
C GLY A 12 -10.24 -3.30 -2.02
N CYS A 13 -9.18 -3.03 -2.78
CA CYS A 13 -9.24 -2.04 -3.86
C CYS A 13 -10.11 -2.58 -5.01
N GLU A 14 -11.29 -2.00 -5.19
CA GLU A 14 -12.15 -2.33 -6.32
C GLU A 14 -11.63 -1.66 -7.60
N GLY A 15 -11.17 -2.47 -8.55
CA GLY A 15 -10.62 -1.99 -9.82
C GLY A 15 -9.14 -1.62 -9.71
N SER A 16 -8.70 -0.66 -10.53
CA SER A 16 -7.29 -0.25 -10.58
C SER A 16 -6.90 0.57 -9.35
N ALA A 17 -5.79 0.19 -8.72
CA ALA A 17 -5.23 0.95 -7.60
C ALA A 17 -4.57 2.24 -8.08
N PHE A 18 -3.95 2.21 -9.25
CA PHE A 18 -3.31 3.37 -9.87
C PHE A 18 -4.06 3.80 -11.12
N ASP A 19 -4.05 5.10 -11.42
CA ASP A 19 -4.59 5.63 -12.68
C ASP A 19 -3.53 5.62 -13.79
N SER A 20 -3.89 6.12 -14.98
CA SER A 20 -2.99 6.15 -16.13
C SER A 20 -1.75 7.05 -15.95
N THR A 21 -1.73 7.89 -14.92
CA THR A 21 -0.59 8.75 -14.57
C THR A 21 0.33 8.13 -13.51
N GLY A 22 -0.03 6.95 -12.96
CA GLY A 22 0.73 6.27 -11.92
C GLY A 22 0.39 6.75 -10.50
N GLU A 23 -0.56 7.69 -10.37
CA GLU A 23 -1.07 8.18 -9.09
C GLU A 23 -2.17 7.24 -8.56
N PHE A 24 -2.40 7.24 -7.24
CA PHE A 24 -3.47 6.43 -6.68
C PHE A 24 -4.86 6.89 -7.14
N THR A 25 -5.72 5.92 -7.48
CA THR A 25 -7.16 6.18 -7.52
C THR A 25 -7.70 6.30 -6.10
N LYS A 26 -8.90 6.85 -5.93
CA LYS A 26 -9.59 6.88 -4.62
C LYS A 26 -9.78 5.49 -3.99
N ALA A 27 -9.87 4.44 -4.81
CA ALA A 27 -9.95 3.07 -4.31
C ALA A 27 -8.57 2.58 -3.86
N GLY A 28 -7.52 2.90 -4.63
CA GLY A 28 -6.12 2.65 -4.30
C GLY A 28 -5.70 3.33 -2.99
N GLU A 29 -5.98 4.62 -2.83
CA GLU A 29 -5.68 5.39 -1.60
C GLU A 29 -6.26 4.71 -0.36
N LYS A 30 -7.54 4.32 -0.42
CA LYS A 30 -8.22 3.65 0.70
C LYS A 30 -7.65 2.28 1.00
N ALA A 31 -7.27 1.52 -0.03
CA ALA A 31 -6.64 0.23 0.17
C ALA A 31 -5.23 0.36 0.75
N TYR A 32 -4.49 1.39 0.34
CA TYR A 32 -3.16 1.70 0.86
C TYR A 32 -3.23 2.14 2.33
N GLU A 33 -4.17 3.02 2.69
CA GLU A 33 -4.43 3.40 4.09
C GLU A 33 -4.75 2.18 4.96
N ARG A 34 -5.54 1.23 4.45
CA ARG A 34 -5.81 -0.04 5.17
C ARG A 34 -4.56 -0.90 5.33
N LEU A 35 -3.71 -0.95 4.32
CA LEU A 35 -2.43 -1.65 4.38
C LEU A 35 -1.53 -1.04 5.45
N GLU A 36 -1.41 0.29 5.50
CA GLU A 36 -0.64 1.00 6.53
C GLU A 36 -1.18 0.69 7.93
N HIS A 37 -2.49 0.79 8.14
CA HIS A 37 -3.11 0.46 9.43
C HIS A 37 -2.83 -0.98 9.85
N LEU A 38 -2.96 -1.94 8.93
CA LEU A 38 -2.64 -3.35 9.20
C LEU A 38 -1.18 -3.54 9.62
N LEU A 39 -0.25 -2.86 8.95
CA LEU A 39 1.17 -2.92 9.30
C LEU A 39 1.42 -2.35 10.71
N TYR A 40 0.81 -1.22 11.05
CA TYR A 40 0.93 -0.64 12.40
C TYR A 40 0.28 -1.50 13.49
N ASP A 41 -0.82 -2.18 13.19
CA ASP A 41 -1.42 -3.17 14.10
C ASP A 41 -0.44 -4.34 14.35
N ILE A 42 0.24 -4.84 13.31
CA ILE A 42 1.26 -5.89 13.44
C ILE A 42 2.46 -5.39 14.26
N GLU A 43 2.92 -4.15 14.06
CA GLU A 43 3.95 -3.55 14.90
C GLU A 43 3.54 -3.52 16.37
N SER A 44 2.30 -3.11 16.64
CA SER A 44 1.74 -3.04 18.00
C SER A 44 1.65 -4.43 18.65
N LEU A 45 1.25 -5.46 17.89
CA LEU A 45 1.11 -6.83 18.39
C LEU A 45 2.45 -7.55 18.60
N THR A 46 3.46 -7.25 17.79
CA THR A 46 4.71 -8.02 17.75
C THR A 46 5.93 -7.27 18.28
N GLY A 47 5.82 -5.95 18.44
CA GLY A 47 6.93 -5.04 18.74
C GLY A 47 7.95 -4.90 17.60
N LYS A 48 7.68 -5.47 16.41
CA LYS A 48 8.57 -5.37 15.25
C LYS A 48 8.28 -4.10 14.49
N LYS A 49 9.32 -3.30 14.26
CA LYS A 49 9.21 -2.06 13.48
C LYS A 49 8.83 -2.36 12.04
N VAL A 50 7.73 -1.77 11.58
CA VAL A 50 7.26 -1.87 10.19
C VAL A 50 7.53 -0.60 9.39
N THR A 51 7.96 0.49 10.05
CA THR A 51 8.30 1.77 9.39
C THR A 51 9.19 1.60 8.14
N PRO A 52 10.26 0.77 8.16
CA PRO A 52 11.09 0.59 6.96
C PRO A 52 10.36 -0.07 5.79
N ILE A 53 9.31 -0.85 6.07
CA ILE A 53 8.46 -1.47 5.03
C ILE A 53 7.57 -0.40 4.41
N ILE A 54 6.93 0.43 5.24
CA ILE A 54 6.06 1.53 4.77
C ILE A 54 6.87 2.51 3.91
N GLU A 55 8.06 2.91 4.36
CA GLU A 55 8.92 3.82 3.60
C GLU A 55 9.31 3.26 2.21
N GLU A 56 9.53 1.94 2.10
CA GLU A 56 9.83 1.30 0.82
C GLU A 56 8.59 1.22 -0.08
N LEU A 57 7.42 0.94 0.50
CA LEU A 57 6.15 0.97 -0.23
C LEU A 57 5.83 2.38 -0.75
N ASP A 58 6.08 3.41 0.07
CA ASP A 58 5.92 4.81 -0.33
C ASP A 58 6.86 5.17 -1.48
N ARG A 59 8.11 4.67 -1.48
CA ARG A 59 9.02 4.85 -2.60
C ARG A 59 8.51 4.19 -3.87
N ILE A 60 8.01 2.95 -3.79
CA ILE A 60 7.43 2.26 -4.95
C ILE A 60 6.26 3.07 -5.54
N CYS A 61 5.45 3.71 -4.70
CA CYS A 61 4.37 4.59 -5.16
C CYS A 61 4.91 5.86 -5.84
N ASN A 62 5.98 6.45 -5.28
CA ASN A 62 6.52 7.74 -5.73
C ASN A 62 7.56 7.64 -6.87
N GLU A 63 8.14 6.47 -7.13
CA GLU A 63 9.16 6.24 -8.18
C GLU A 63 8.57 6.16 -9.60
N ASN A 64 7.26 6.35 -9.78
CA ASN A 64 6.62 6.43 -11.10
C ASN A 64 6.95 7.73 -11.91
N TYR A 65 8.02 8.44 -11.57
CA TYR A 65 8.52 9.66 -12.26
C TYR A 65 9.90 9.48 -12.90
#